data_AF-A0A9Q9CX34-F1
#
_entry.id   AF-A0A9Q9CX34-F1
#
_cell.length_a   1.000
_cell.length_b   1.000
_cell.length_c   1.000
_cell.angle_alpha   90.00
_cell.angle_beta   90.00
_cell.angle_gamma   90.00
#
_symmetry.space_group_name_H-M   'P 1'
#
loop_
_entity.id
_entity.type
_entity.pdbx_description
1 polymer ?
#
loop_
_entity_poly.entity_id
_entity_poly.type
_entity_poly.pdbx_seq_one_letter_code
_entity_poly.pdbx_strand_id
1 'polypeptide(L)' 'MSSNSSGLDQAPDEIKLAVDLIYLIESNDIDPKVALAAIKIVKSDLERKLESNS' A
#
# COMPACT_ATOMS: atom_id res chain seq x y z
N MET A 1 27.98 8.54 9.40
CA MET A 1 27.87 9.20 8.08
C MET A 1 27.76 8.07 7.07
N SER A 2 26.62 7.76 6.44
CA SER A 2 25.61 8.65 5.88
C SER A 2 24.20 8.10 6.10
N SER A 3 23.30 8.96 6.55
CA SER A 3 21.86 8.72 6.65
C SER A 3 21.28 8.58 5.25
N ASN A 4 20.97 7.35 4.83
CA ASN A 4 20.40 7.06 3.52
C ASN A 4 18.87 7.27 3.48
N SER A 5 18.39 8.29 4.19
CA SER A 5 16.98 8.63 4.39
C SER A 5 16.58 9.76 3.45
N SER A 6 16.52 9.54 2.13
CA SER A 6 16.05 10.59 1.20
C SER A 6 15.59 10.02 -0.14
N GLY A 7 14.49 9.26 -0.11
CA GLY A 7 13.70 8.96 -1.31
C GLY A 7 12.25 8.70 -0.92
N LEU A 8 12.06 7.76 0.00
CA LEU A 8 10.75 7.40 0.54
C LEU A 8 10.19 8.47 1.50
N ASP A 9 11.02 9.07 2.36
CA ASP A 9 10.53 10.11 3.30
C ASP A 9 9.95 11.34 2.61
N GLN A 10 10.39 11.62 1.37
CA GLN A 10 9.93 12.73 0.54
C GLN A 10 8.93 12.29 -0.55
N ALA A 11 8.60 11.00 -0.63
CA ALA A 11 7.64 10.50 -1.60
C ALA A 11 6.21 10.93 -1.23
N PRO A 12 5.27 10.95 -2.18
CA PRO A 12 3.85 11.07 -1.88
C PRO A 12 3.36 9.98 -0.91
N ASP A 13 2.35 10.28 -0.11
CA ASP A 13 1.84 9.36 0.93
C ASP A 13 1.36 8.03 0.34
N GLU A 14 0.76 8.06 -0.86
CA GLU A 14 0.34 6.86 -1.57
C GLU A 14 1.52 5.95 -1.97
N ILE A 15 2.69 6.54 -2.26
CA ILE A 15 3.89 5.79 -2.61
C ILE A 15 4.50 5.16 -1.37
N LYS A 16 4.57 5.90 -0.24
CA LYS A 16 5.06 5.35 1.03
C LYS A 16 4.20 4.18 1.48
N LEU A 17 2.88 4.36 1.45
CA LEU A 17 1.94 3.31 1.82
C LEU A 17 2.03 2.09 0.90
N ALA A 18 2.20 2.29 -0.41
CA ALA A 18 2.38 1.17 -1.33
C ALA A 18 3.65 0.36 -1.00
N VAL A 19 4.75 1.02 -0.65
CA VAL A 19 6.00 0.36 -0.25
C VAL A 19 5.82 -0.41 1.05
N ASP A 20 5.16 0.17 2.06
CA ASP A 20 4.87 -0.52 3.32
C ASP A 20 3.99 -1.75 3.10
N LEU A 21 2.97 -1.64 2.24
CA LEU A 21 2.09 -2.76 1.89
C LEU A 21 2.84 -3.88 1.17
N ILE A 22 3.73 -3.54 0.23
CA ILE A 22 4.57 -4.54 -0.45
C ILE A 22 5.45 -5.26 0.56
N TYR A 23 6.11 -4.52 1.45
CA TYR A 23 6.94 -5.10 2.51
C TYR A 23 6.15 -6.07 3.39
N LEU A 24 4.92 -5.71 3.79
CA LEU A 24 4.06 -6.59 4.59
C LEU A 24 3.65 -7.86 3.83
N ILE A 25 3.31 -7.73 2.54
CA ILE A 25 2.93 -8.88 1.69
C ILE A 25 4.09 -9.86 1.57
N GLU A 26 5.30 -9.36 1.29
CA GLU A 26 6.51 -10.16 1.15
C GLU A 26 6.92 -10.79 2.49
N SER A 27 6.90 -10.03 3.58
CA SER A 27 7.30 -10.51 4.91
C SER A 27 6.38 -11.60 5.47
N ASN A 28 5.17 -11.74 4.94
CA ASN A 28 4.22 -12.77 5.31
C ASN A 28 4.10 -13.89 4.25
N ASP A 29 5.00 -13.94 3.26
CA ASP A 29 5.01 -14.94 2.18
C ASP A 29 3.65 -15.10 1.47
N ILE A 30 2.92 -13.99 1.30
CA ILE A 30 1.60 -14.01 0.68
C ILE A 30 1.74 -14.17 -0.83
N ASP A 31 1.05 -15.16 -1.41
CA ASP A 31 1.01 -15.34 -2.88
C ASP A 31 0.55 -14.03 -3.56
N PRO A 32 1.31 -13.49 -4.53
CA PRO A 32 0.96 -12.26 -5.22
C PRO A 32 -0.45 -12.25 -5.83
N LYS A 33 -0.97 -13.40 -6.28
CA LYS A 33 -2.34 -13.53 -6.80
C LYS A 33 -3.37 -13.32 -5.70
N VAL A 34 -3.12 -13.86 -4.50
CA VAL A 34 -3.97 -13.67 -3.33
C VAL A 34 -3.92 -12.22 -2.87
N ALA A 35 -2.71 -11.63 -2.82
CA ALA A 35 -2.53 -10.22 -2.48
C ALA A 35 -3.28 -9.28 -3.44
N LEU A 36 -3.18 -9.50 -4.75
CA LEU A 36 -3.92 -8.73 -5.75
C LEU A 36 -5.44 -8.85 -5.59
N ALA A 37 -5.94 -10.06 -5.32
CA ALA A 37 -7.37 -10.26 -5.07
C ALA A 37 -7.84 -9.51 -3.81
N ALA A 38 -7.04 -9.55 -2.72
CA ALA A 38 -7.34 -8.82 -1.49
C ALA A 38 -7.30 -7.29 -1.69
N ILE A 39 -6.28 -6.77 -2.39
CA ILE A 39 -6.14 -5.34 -2.71
C ILE A 39 -7.36 -4.86 -3.51
N LYS A 40 -7.88 -5.68 -4.45
CA LYS A 40 -9.10 -5.34 -5.19
C LYS A 40 -10.31 -5.16 -4.27
N ILE A 41 -10.46 -6.02 -3.26
CA ILE A 41 -11.54 -5.92 -2.27
C ILE A 41 -11.38 -4.64 -1.43
N VAL A 42 -10.17 -4.38 -0.94
CA VAL A 42 -9.85 -3.16 -0.16
C VAL A 42 -10.13 -1.90 -0.98
N LYS A 43 -9.68 -1.86 -2.23
CA LYS A 43 -9.93 -0.75 -3.16
C LYS A 43 -11.43 -0.47 -3.27
N SER A 44 -12.23 -1.49 -3.57
CA SER A 44 -13.69 -1.32 -3.70
C SER A 44 -14.35 -0.88 -2.40
N ASP A 45 -13.82 -1.23 -1.24
CA ASP A 45 -14.31 -0.73 0.05
C ASP A 45 -14.03 0.76 0.27
N LEU A 46 -12.81 1.20 -0.08
CA LEU A 46 -12.43 2.60 -0.02
C LEU A 46 -13.24 3.45 -1.00
N GLU A 47 -13.46 2.96 -2.24
CA GLU A 47 -14.31 3.62 -3.24
C GLU A 47 -15.74 3.83 -2.71
N ARG A 48 -16.37 2.79 -2.13
CA ARG A 48 -17.70 2.90 -1.51
C ARG A 48 -17.74 3.92 -0.37
N LYS A 49 -16.67 4.03 0.42
CA LYS A 49 -16.58 5.03 1.51
C LYS A 49 -16.49 6.46 0.97
N LEU A 50 -15.79 6.66 -0.14
CA LEU A 50 -15.74 7.96 -0.81
C LEU A 50 -17.09 8.35 -1.41
N GLU A 51 -17.80 7.39 -2.02
CA GLU A 51 -19.15 7.59 -2.54
C GLU A 51 -20.17 7.86 -1.43
N SER A 52 -20.04 7.20 -0.27
CA SER A 52 -20.95 7.39 0.87
C SER A 52 -20.74 8.72 1.62
N ASN A 53 -19.60 9.36 1.41
CA ASN A 53 -19.26 10.67 1.98
C ASN A 53 -19.51 11.83 0.98
N SER A 54 -20.19 11.57 -0.14
CA SER A 54 -20.54 12.55 -1.18
C SER A 54 -21.99 13.01 -1.09
#